data_AF-A0A7R8WWW5-F1
#
_entry.id   AF-A0A7R8WWW5-F1
#
_cell.length_a   1.000
_cell.length_b   1.000
_cell.length_c   1.000
_cell.angle_alpha   90.00
_cell.angle_beta   90.00
_cell.angle_gamma   90.00
#
_symmetry.space_group_name_H-M   'P 1'
#
loop_
_entity.id
_entity.type
_entity.pdbx_description
1 polymer ?
#
loop_
_entity_poly.entity_id
_entity_poly.type
_entity_poly.pdbx_seq_one_letter_code
_entity_poly.pdbx_strand_id
1 'polypeptide(L)'
;MNSFNTDIWHAANGWTNGYWTDNGWRSDHVTMDNGKLLIRLDDQPCASSQALCSGEPLASAEVRSNALFGYGTMEARMKVAKGPGVVTTFFKYTGPSDGNPADEVDFEFLGNDTTRVQLNFFKN
;
A
#
# COMPACT_ATOMS: atom_id res chain seq x y z
N MET A 1 -5.04 17.93 3.23
CA MET A 1 -5.34 17.81 1.78
C MET A 1 -6.74 17.28 1.63
N ASN A 2 -7.63 17.93 0.88
CA ASN A 2 -9.04 17.53 0.77
C ASN A 2 -9.35 16.71 -0.50
N SER A 3 -8.36 16.50 -1.36
CA SER A 3 -8.47 15.73 -2.60
C SER A 3 -7.18 14.95 -2.86
N PHE A 4 -7.31 13.86 -3.62
CA PHE A 4 -6.18 13.06 -4.07
C PHE A 4 -5.48 13.79 -5.23
N ASN A 5 -4.20 14.10 -5.08
CA ASN A 5 -3.45 14.85 -6.09
C ASN A 5 -2.64 13.88 -6.96
N THR A 6 -3.10 13.68 -8.19
CA THR A 6 -2.49 12.75 -9.16
C THR A 6 -1.17 13.24 -9.75
N ASP A 7 -0.84 14.52 -9.62
CA ASP A 7 0.45 15.06 -10.09
C ASP A 7 1.61 14.56 -9.22
N ILE A 8 1.33 14.23 -7.96
CA ILE A 8 2.33 13.81 -6.96
C ILE A 8 2.15 12.36 -6.49
N TRP A 9 0.93 11.82 -6.54
CA TRP A 9 0.61 10.47 -6.08
C TRP A 9 -0.01 9.63 -7.18
N HIS A 10 0.28 8.33 -7.14
CA HIS A 10 -0.31 7.31 -7.98
C HIS A 10 -0.98 6.25 -7.10
N ALA A 11 -2.24 5.94 -7.38
CA ALA A 11 -2.97 4.82 -6.77
C ALA A 11 -2.86 3.58 -7.67
N ALA A 12 -2.37 2.48 -7.13
CA ALA A 12 -2.29 1.20 -7.83
C ALA A 12 -3.70 0.70 -8.22
N ASN A 13 -3.82 0.09 -9.40
CA ASN A 13 -5.10 -0.42 -9.89
C ASN A 13 -4.93 -1.56 -10.89
N GLY A 14 -5.69 -2.65 -10.69
CA GLY A 14 -5.84 -3.73 -11.67
C GLY A 14 -4.70 -4.77 -11.70
N TRP A 15 -3.92 -4.89 -10.62
CA TRP A 15 -2.86 -5.89 -10.50
C TRP A 15 -2.71 -6.39 -9.05
N THR A 16 -1.95 -7.47 -8.84
CA THR A 16 -1.65 -8.09 -7.54
C THR A 16 -0.14 -8.28 -7.39
N ASN A 17 0.38 -8.25 -6.16
CA ASN A 17 1.77 -8.61 -5.86
C ASN A 17 2.02 -10.13 -6.00
N GLY A 18 0.97 -10.93 -6.20
CA GLY A 18 1.02 -12.37 -6.39
C GLY A 18 0.88 -13.15 -5.08
N TYR A 19 1.43 -14.37 -5.06
CA TYR A 19 1.09 -15.46 -4.12
C TYR A 19 1.20 -15.18 -2.60
N TRP A 20 1.85 -14.09 -2.21
CA TRP A 20 2.08 -13.66 -0.83
C TRP A 20 1.09 -12.59 -0.33
N THR A 21 0.21 -12.08 -1.21
CA THR A 21 -0.86 -11.13 -0.87
C THR A 21 -2.19 -11.64 -1.39
N ASP A 22 -3.23 -11.63 -0.56
CA ASP A 22 -4.57 -12.08 -0.94
C ASP A 22 -5.44 -10.92 -1.51
N ASN A 23 -4.83 -9.83 -2.00
CA ASN A 23 -5.56 -8.66 -2.48
C ASN A 23 -5.14 -8.20 -3.87
N GLY A 24 -6.13 -7.80 -4.66
CA GLY A 24 -5.93 -7.00 -5.86
C GLY A 24 -5.88 -5.52 -5.50
N TRP A 25 -4.97 -4.77 -6.12
CA TRP A 25 -4.90 -3.33 -5.95
C TRP A 25 -6.02 -2.64 -6.73
N ARG A 26 -6.75 -1.75 -6.06
CA ARG A 26 -7.81 -0.96 -6.69
C ARG A 26 -7.72 0.51 -6.28
N SER A 27 -7.78 1.39 -7.27
CA SER A 27 -7.73 2.84 -7.01
C SER A 27 -8.98 3.37 -6.30
N ASP A 28 -10.12 2.68 -6.41
CA ASP A 28 -11.36 3.02 -5.70
C ASP A 28 -11.34 2.65 -4.20
N HIS A 29 -10.27 2.00 -3.72
CA HIS A 29 -9.99 1.77 -2.30
C HIS A 29 -9.14 2.87 -1.67
N VAL A 30 -8.82 3.91 -2.46
CA VAL A 30 -8.22 5.16 -2.00
C VAL A 30 -9.31 6.21 -1.89
N THR A 31 -9.55 6.70 -0.67
CA THR A 31 -10.46 7.83 -0.45
C THR A 31 -9.80 8.91 0.39
N MET A 32 -10.31 10.13 0.27
CA MET A 32 -9.89 11.27 1.09
C MET A 32 -11.06 11.67 1.96
N ASP A 33 -10.85 11.70 3.28
CA ASP A 33 -11.85 12.19 4.23
C ASP A 33 -11.20 13.11 5.27
N ASN A 34 -11.76 14.29 5.47
CA ASN A 34 -11.34 15.25 6.50
C ASN A 34 -9.81 15.44 6.60
N GLY A 35 -9.16 15.61 5.45
CA GLY A 35 -7.72 15.84 5.38
C GLY A 35 -6.84 14.59 5.42
N LYS A 36 -7.42 13.38 5.47
CA LYS A 36 -6.71 12.10 5.64
C LYS A 36 -6.86 11.22 4.41
N LEU A 37 -5.77 10.54 4.08
CA LEU A 37 -5.79 9.40 3.17
C LEU A 37 -6.39 8.20 3.90
N LEU A 38 -7.40 7.58 3.30
CA LEU A 38 -7.99 6.34 3.76
C LEU A 38 -7.68 5.24 2.74
N ILE A 39 -7.06 4.17 3.22
CA ILE A 39 -6.82 2.92 2.50
C ILE A 39 -7.77 1.90 3.09
N ARG A 40 -8.61 1.32 2.24
CA ARG A 40 -9.60 0.31 2.63
C ARG A 40 -9.11 -1.08 2.22
N LEU A 41 -9.38 -2.07 3.07
CA LEU A 41 -9.26 -3.49 2.77
C LEU A 41 -10.63 -4.13 3.02
N ASP A 42 -11.22 -4.72 2.01
CA ASP A 42 -12.46 -5.51 2.11
C ASP A 42 -12.57 -6.52 0.95
N ASP A 43 -13.71 -7.20 0.85
CA ASP A 43 -13.98 -8.18 -0.19
C ASP A 43 -14.76 -7.59 -1.38
N GLN A 44 -14.97 -6.27 -1.46
CA GLN A 44 -15.75 -5.66 -2.53
C GLN A 44 -14.82 -5.01 -3.57
N PRO A 45 -15.08 -5.21 -4.87
CA PRO A 45 -16.15 -6.01 -5.48
C PRO A 45 -15.79 -7.49 -5.67
N CYS A 46 -14.69 -7.98 -5.07
CA CYS A 46 -14.13 -9.31 -5.31
C CYS A 46 -15.10 -10.46 -5.02
N ALA A 47 -15.96 -10.30 -4.01
CA ALA A 47 -17.03 -11.21 -3.65
C ALA A 47 -18.06 -11.41 -4.78
N SER A 48 -18.24 -10.39 -5.62
CA SER A 48 -19.09 -10.50 -6.83
C SER A 48 -18.33 -11.11 -8.01
N SER A 49 -17.04 -10.82 -8.15
CA SER A 49 -16.15 -11.42 -9.14
C SER A 49 -14.69 -11.14 -8.81
N GLN A 50 -13.90 -12.18 -8.54
CA GLN A 50 -12.45 -12.06 -8.33
C GLN A 50 -11.72 -11.47 -9.55
N ALA A 51 -12.29 -11.57 -10.75
CA ALA A 51 -11.73 -10.93 -11.94
C ALA A 51 -11.67 -9.39 -11.81
N LEU A 52 -12.53 -8.80 -10.97
CA LEU A 52 -12.48 -7.37 -10.65
C LEU A 52 -11.33 -7.03 -9.68
N CYS A 53 -10.70 -8.02 -9.07
CA CYS A 53 -9.61 -7.87 -8.11
C CYS A 53 -8.38 -8.66 -8.54
N SER A 54 -8.14 -8.74 -9.86
CA SER A 54 -6.97 -9.42 -10.43
C SER A 54 -6.83 -10.89 -10.03
N GLY A 55 -7.95 -11.56 -9.77
CA GLY A 55 -8.01 -12.96 -9.35
C GLY A 55 -7.99 -13.16 -7.83
N GLU A 56 -7.85 -12.08 -7.06
CA GLU A 56 -7.69 -12.13 -5.61
C GLU A 56 -9.03 -12.08 -4.87
N PRO A 57 -9.12 -12.69 -3.66
CA PRO A 57 -10.34 -12.68 -2.86
C PRO A 57 -10.63 -11.32 -2.20
N LEU A 58 -9.63 -10.45 -2.03
CA LEU A 58 -9.77 -9.15 -1.39
C LEU A 58 -9.35 -8.00 -2.32
N ALA A 59 -9.80 -6.79 -1.98
CA ALA A 59 -9.36 -5.56 -2.59
C ALA A 59 -8.71 -4.67 -1.54
N SER A 60 -7.57 -4.06 -1.91
CA SER A 60 -6.92 -3.05 -1.09
C SER A 60 -6.37 -1.92 -1.97
N ALA A 61 -5.74 -0.94 -1.35
CA ALA A 61 -5.08 0.16 -2.04
C ALA A 61 -3.60 0.26 -1.68
N GLU A 62 -2.80 0.57 -2.70
CA GLU A 62 -1.43 1.04 -2.60
C GLU A 62 -1.36 2.46 -3.19
N VAL A 63 -0.74 3.38 -2.46
CA VAL A 63 -0.47 4.74 -2.92
C VAL A 63 1.03 4.99 -2.88
N ARG A 64 1.59 5.39 -4.01
CA ARG A 64 3.01 5.70 -4.16
C ARG A 64 3.22 7.10 -4.70
N SER A 65 4.37 7.71 -4.39
CA SER A 65 4.76 8.97 -5.02
C SER A 65 5.13 8.76 -6.48
N ASN A 66 4.88 9.76 -7.33
CA ASN A 66 5.37 9.76 -8.72
C ASN A 66 6.89 10.00 -8.78
N ALA A 67 7.44 10.68 -7.78
CA ALA A 67 8.86 10.98 -7.67
C ALA A 67 9.60 9.95 -6.80
N LEU A 68 10.90 9.78 -7.08
CA LEU A 68 11.84 9.06 -6.23
C LEU A 68 12.55 10.03 -5.27
N PHE A 69 12.83 9.57 -4.05
CA PHE A 69 13.50 10.36 -3.02
C PHE A 69 14.86 9.76 -2.66
N GLY A 70 15.83 10.61 -2.34
CA GLY A 70 17.18 10.21 -1.93
C GLY A 70 17.31 9.93 -0.44
N TYR A 71 18.48 10.24 0.12
CA TYR A 71 18.71 10.25 1.56
C TYR A 71 17.93 11.37 2.25
N GLY A 72 17.50 11.12 3.48
CA GLY A 72 16.78 12.09 4.29
C GLY A 72 15.84 11.43 5.29
N THR A 73 15.08 12.24 6.01
CA THR A 73 14.05 11.78 6.94
C THR A 73 12.75 11.56 6.18
N MET A 74 12.10 10.42 6.42
CA MET A 74 10.74 10.13 5.96
C MET A 74 9.83 9.97 7.17
N GLU A 75 8.72 10.70 7.18
CA GLU A 75 7.78 10.74 8.30
C GLU A 75 6.35 10.54 7.82
N ALA A 76 5.56 9.78 8.58
CA ALA A 76 4.14 9.58 8.34
C ALA A 76 3.36 9.69 9.65
N ARG A 77 2.20 10.37 9.61
CA ARG A 77 1.23 10.37 10.70
C ARG A 77 0.06 9.49 10.31
N MET A 78 0.03 8.27 10.81
CA MET A 78 -0.95 7.25 10.41
C MET A 78 -1.60 6.57 11.61
N LYS A 79 -2.76 5.96 11.37
CA LYS A 79 -3.40 4.99 12.26
C LYS A 79 -3.49 3.67 11.49
N VAL A 80 -2.99 2.60 12.09
CA VAL A 80 -2.84 1.29 11.43
C VAL A 80 -4.09 0.45 11.58
N ALA A 81 -4.35 -0.43 10.60
CA ALA A 81 -5.45 -1.38 10.67
C ALA A 81 -5.13 -2.52 11.64
N LYS A 82 -6.11 -2.93 12.45
CA LYS A 82 -6.01 -4.09 13.34
C LYS A 82 -6.84 -5.24 12.76
N GLY A 83 -6.20 -6.38 12.58
CA GLY A 83 -6.82 -7.56 11.99
C GLY A 83 -5.79 -8.66 11.72
N PRO A 84 -6.12 -9.94 11.97
CA PRO A 84 -5.23 -11.03 11.62
C PRO A 84 -4.93 -11.08 10.12
N GLY A 85 -3.66 -11.34 9.78
CA GLY A 85 -3.21 -11.41 8.39
C GLY A 85 -3.08 -10.06 7.67
N VAL A 86 -3.40 -8.95 8.32
CA VAL A 86 -3.29 -7.60 7.72
C VAL A 86 -1.91 -7.01 8.01
N VAL A 87 -1.33 -6.33 7.02
CA VAL A 87 -0.15 -5.48 7.20
C VAL A 87 -0.50 -4.07 6.75
N THR A 88 -0.22 -3.07 7.59
CA THR A 88 -0.21 -1.66 7.17
C THR A 88 1.24 -1.22 7.03
N THR A 89 1.66 -0.74 5.86
CA THR A 89 3.05 -0.38 5.59
C THR A 89 3.24 1.11 5.29
N PHE A 90 4.42 1.62 5.63
CA PHE A 90 4.98 2.85 5.11
C PHE A 90 6.44 2.55 4.75
N PHE A 91 6.77 2.66 3.48
CA PHE A 91 8.05 2.17 2.99
C PHE A 91 8.58 3.04 1.86
N LYS A 92 9.87 2.90 1.59
CA LYS A 92 10.54 3.45 0.43
C LYS A 92 10.98 2.30 -0.43
N TYR A 93 10.64 2.32 -1.71
CA TYR A 93 11.00 1.27 -2.66
C TYR A 93 11.50 1.88 -3.97
N THR A 94 12.48 1.22 -4.57
CA THR A 94 12.70 1.27 -6.02
C THR A 94 13.10 -0.12 -6.51
N GLY A 95 12.92 -0.39 -7.79
CA GLY A 95 13.30 -1.68 -8.34
C GLY A 95 13.28 -1.73 -9.86
N PRO A 96 13.26 -2.94 -10.45
CA PRO A 96 13.29 -3.13 -11.90
C PRO A 96 12.17 -2.39 -12.64
N SER A 97 11.02 -2.18 -12.00
CA SER A 97 9.91 -1.38 -12.55
C SER A 97 10.30 0.08 -12.81
N ASP A 98 11.30 0.59 -12.09
CA ASP A 98 11.83 1.94 -12.22
C ASP A 98 13.18 1.97 -12.97
N GLY A 99 13.64 0.82 -13.49
CA GLY A 99 14.96 0.68 -14.09
C GLY A 99 16.13 0.67 -13.09
N ASN A 100 15.87 0.43 -11.81
CA ASN A 100 16.85 0.48 -10.72
C ASN A 100 17.05 -0.90 -10.05
N PRO A 101 18.16 -1.10 -9.30
CA PRO A 101 18.26 -2.21 -8.35
C PRO A 101 17.12 -2.18 -7.33
N ALA A 102 16.70 -3.35 -6.85
CA ALA A 102 15.75 -3.44 -5.76
C ALA A 102 16.40 -2.96 -4.46
N ASP A 103 15.92 -1.84 -3.93
CA ASP A 103 16.31 -1.27 -2.65
C ASP A 103 15.06 -0.84 -1.90
N GLU A 104 14.95 -1.23 -0.62
CA GLU A 104 13.73 -1.03 0.17
C GLU A 104 14.04 -0.71 1.63
N VAL A 105 13.22 0.13 2.27
CA VAL A 105 13.25 0.41 3.72
C VAL A 105 11.81 0.44 4.23
N ASP A 106 11.54 -0.35 5.28
CA ASP A 106 10.19 -0.71 5.68
C ASP A 106 9.83 -0.27 7.11
N PHE A 107 8.60 0.22 7.26
CA PHE A 107 7.87 0.28 8.52
C PHE A 107 6.58 -0.51 8.35
N GLU A 108 6.52 -1.69 8.97
CA GLU A 108 5.41 -2.62 8.83
C GLU A 108 4.70 -2.81 10.17
N PHE A 109 3.40 -2.59 10.18
CA PHE A 109 2.57 -2.83 11.34
C PHE A 109 1.73 -4.08 11.09
N LEU A 110 2.12 -5.17 11.76
CA LEU A 110 1.39 -6.43 11.70
C LEU A 110 0.08 -6.29 12.49
N GLY A 111 -1.05 -6.42 11.80
CA GLY A 111 -2.39 -6.19 12.34
C GLY A 111 -2.78 -7.14 13.48
N ASN A 112 -2.08 -8.26 13.65
CA ASN A 112 -2.21 -9.16 14.79
C ASN A 112 -1.83 -8.49 16.13
N ASP A 113 -0.81 -7.63 16.13
CA ASP A 113 -0.36 -6.88 17.31
C ASP A 113 0.09 -5.47 16.93
N THR A 114 -0.88 -4.55 16.87
CA THR A 114 -0.67 -3.13 16.56
C THR A 114 0.00 -2.34 17.70
N THR A 115 0.53 -3.01 18.73
CA THR A 115 1.39 -2.39 19.76
C THR A 115 2.88 -2.48 19.39
N ARG A 116 3.20 -3.18 18.29
CA ARG A 116 4.55 -3.39 17.78
C ARG A 116 4.67 -2.87 16.34
N VAL A 117 5.92 -2.68 15.93
CA VAL A 117 6.32 -2.36 14.55
C VAL A 117 7.45 -3.30 14.16
N GLN A 118 7.43 -3.78 12.92
CA GLN A 118 8.52 -4.49 12.28
C GLN A 118 9.26 -3.50 11.37
N LEU A 119 10.58 -3.50 11.49
CA LEU A 119 11.47 -2.68 10.66
C LEU A 119 12.31 -3.62 9.81
N ASN A 120 12.47 -3.29 8.54
CA ASN A 120 13.25 -4.08 7.61
C ASN A 120 13.92 -3.18 6.54
N PHE A 121 14.90 -3.75 5.85
CA PHE A 121 15.44 -3.15 4.63
C PHE A 121 15.95 -4.25 3.68
N PHE A 122 15.90 -3.96 2.39
CA PHE A 122 16.53 -4.76 1.34
C PHE A 122 17.51 -3.89 0.55
N LYS A 123 18.66 -4.47 0.18
CA LYS A 123 19.66 -3.83 -0.66
C LYS A 123 20.23 -4.86 -1.61
N ASN A 124 20.18 -4.55 -2.91
CA ASN A 124 20.91 -5.28 -3.96
C ASN A 124 22.23 -4.57 -4.31
#